data_AF-A0A2E5LAT8-F1
#
_entry.id   AF-A0A2E5LAT8-F1
#
_cell.length_a   1.000
_cell.length_b   1.000
_cell.length_c   1.000
_cell.angle_alpha   90.00
_cell.angle_beta   90.00
_cell.angle_gamma   90.00
#
_symmetry.space_group_name_H-M   'P 1'
#
loop_
_entity.id
_entity.type
_entity.pdbx_description
1 polymer ?
#
loop_
_entity_poly.entity_id
_entity_poly.type
_entity_poly.pdbx_seq_one_letter_code
_entity_poly.pdbx_strand_id
1 'polypeptide(L)'
;MATQTQFEVLTLKAGEWQTDTMYSDREEAIEEARNLYGQGHLDGVKVIGEVYDDATGTSKEQTIFDTTKKVKVDKNDKQSHDPVPPRAGRVSVQKRDKPKKGNDFFVAVKAAFWLLLILAGGLGVLYGFDSLNTLLNKIM
;
A
#
# COMPACT_ATOMS: atom_id res chain seq x y z
N MET A 1 36.26 12.49 4.25
CA MET A 1 34.99 12.30 3.52
C MET A 1 33.98 11.84 4.56
N ALA A 2 32.81 12.48 4.63
CA ALA A 2 31.80 12.14 5.63
C ALA A 2 30.78 11.18 4.99
N THR A 3 30.36 10.21 5.79
CA THR A 3 29.31 9.26 5.43
C THR A 3 28.20 9.47 6.45
N GLN A 4 27.05 9.97 6.00
CA GLN A 4 25.90 10.16 6.88
C GLN A 4 25.04 8.90 6.81
N THR A 5 24.72 8.32 7.98
CA THR A 5 23.82 7.18 8.08
C THR A 5 22.57 7.59 8.84
N GLN A 6 21.40 7.24 8.31
CA GLN A 6 20.10 7.52 8.90
C GLN A 6 19.23 6.27 8.84
N PHE A 7 18.39 6.08 9.86
CA PHE A 7 17.46 4.96 9.94
C PHE A 7 16.03 5.49 10.01
N GLU A 8 15.11 4.83 9.32
CA GLU A 8 13.69 5.15 9.36
C GLU A 8 12.90 3.93 9.79
N VAL A 9 11.98 4.12 10.72
CA VAL A 9 10.99 3.14 11.12
C VAL A 9 9.72 3.38 10.31
N LEU A 10 9.24 2.35 9.60
CA LEU A 10 8.02 2.41 8.83
C LEU A 10 6.99 1.43 9.38
N THR A 11 5.75 1.89 9.51
CA THR A 11 4.60 1.08 9.91
C THR A 11 3.71 0.79 8.71
N LEU A 12 3.14 -0.42 8.65
CA LEU A 12 2.17 -0.82 7.66
C LEU A 12 0.77 -0.63 8.26
N LYS A 13 0.02 0.30 7.70
CA LYS A 13 -1.36 0.61 8.11
C LYS A 13 -2.24 0.56 6.88
N ALA A 14 -3.29 -0.27 6.90
CA ALA A 14 -4.24 -0.41 5.78
C ALA A 14 -3.56 -0.74 4.43
N GLY A 15 -2.47 -1.53 4.46
CA GLY A 15 -1.74 -1.92 3.25
C GLY A 15 -0.83 -0.85 2.65
N GLU A 16 -0.54 0.23 3.39
CA GLU A 16 0.41 1.29 3.01
C GLU A 16 1.52 1.47 4.05
N TRP A 17 2.75 1.61 3.57
CA TRP A 17 3.92 1.89 4.42
C TRP A 17 4.00 3.38 4.70
N GLN A 18 4.03 3.73 5.98
CA GLN A 18 4.14 5.11 6.47
C GLN A 18 5.37 5.24 7.36
N THR A 19 6.19 6.27 7.13
CA THR A 19 7.30 6.61 8.03
C THR A 19 6.71 7.08 9.36
N ASP A 20 7.15 6.44 10.43
CA ASP A 20 6.77 6.77 11.79
C ASP A 20 7.79 7.74 12.39
N THR A 21 9.03 7.27 12.55
CA THR A 21 10.10 8.03 13.20
C THR A 21 11.44 7.80 12.50
N MET A 22 12.34 8.80 12.58
CA MET A 22 13.69 8.78 12.04
C MET A 22 14.73 8.79 13.16
N TYR A 23 15.79 8.01 12.99
CA TYR A 23 16.85 7.80 13.98
C TYR A 23 18.23 7.94 13.35
N SER A 24 19.21 8.37 14.15
CA SER A 24 20.63 8.31 13.80
C SER A 24 21.28 6.99 14.22
N ASP A 25 20.70 6.33 15.22
CA ASP A 25 21.19 5.06 15.77
C ASP A 25 20.39 3.87 15.23
N ARG A 26 21.10 2.79 14.90
CA ARG A 26 20.52 1.59 14.28
C ARG A 26 19.73 0.79 15.30
N GLU A 27 20.31 0.59 16.47
CA GLU A 27 19.77 -0.27 17.50
C GLU A 27 18.51 0.35 18.11
N GLU A 28 18.52 1.67 18.33
CA GLU A 28 17.36 2.44 18.77
C GLU A 28 16.18 2.32 17.78
N ALA A 29 16.45 2.45 16.48
CA ALA A 29 15.41 2.28 15.45
C ALA A 29 14.81 0.86 15.43
N ILE A 30 15.65 -0.16 15.64
CA ILE A 30 15.19 -1.55 15.69
C ILE A 30 14.39 -1.82 16.97
N GLU A 31 14.82 -1.28 18.11
CA GLU A 31 14.11 -1.42 19.38
C GLU A 31 12.72 -0.79 19.29
N GLU A 32 12.61 0.44 18.76
CA GLU A 32 11.31 1.07 18.59
C GLU A 32 10.43 0.30 17.59
N ALA A 33 11.00 -0.18 16.48
CA ALA A 33 10.26 -1.00 15.53
C ALA A 33 9.67 -2.27 16.17
N ARG A 34 10.41 -2.90 17.09
CA ARG A 34 9.92 -4.05 17.86
C ARG A 34 8.82 -3.65 18.85
N ASN A 35 9.00 -2.52 19.53
CA ASN A 35 8.02 -1.97 20.46
C ASN A 35 6.69 -1.66 19.76
N LEU A 36 6.73 -0.94 18.63
CA LEU A 36 5.56 -0.63 17.80
C LEU A 36 4.84 -1.89 17.34
N TYR A 37 5.58 -2.89 16.85
CA TYR A 37 4.97 -4.16 16.42
C TYR A 37 4.35 -4.92 17.60
N GLY A 38 4.99 -4.88 18.77
CA GLY A 38 4.51 -5.51 20.00
C GLY A 38 3.17 -4.98 20.52
N GLN A 39 2.75 -3.78 20.09
CA GLN A 39 1.46 -3.20 20.43
C GLN A 39 0.27 -3.86 19.70
N GLY A 40 0.52 -4.69 18.68
CA GLY A 40 -0.49 -5.59 18.09
C GLY A 40 -1.57 -4.96 17.20
N HIS A 41 -1.50 -3.66 16.91
CA HIS A 41 -2.48 -2.95 16.09
C HIS A 41 -1.96 -2.60 14.68
N LEU A 42 -0.75 -3.03 14.34
CA LEU A 42 -0.09 -2.76 13.07
C LEU A 42 -0.03 -4.02 12.22
N ASP A 43 -0.25 -3.88 10.91
CA ASP A 43 -0.14 -5.00 9.95
C ASP A 43 1.32 -5.45 9.77
N GLY A 44 2.27 -4.56 10.11
CA GLY A 44 3.70 -4.79 9.99
C GLY A 44 4.51 -3.55 10.34
N VAL A 45 5.78 -3.77 10.59
CA VAL A 45 6.81 -2.75 10.84
C VAL A 45 8.10 -3.17 10.13
N LYS A 46 8.80 -2.21 9.54
CA LYS A 46 10.14 -2.40 8.97
C LYS A 46 11.06 -1.22 9.32
N VAL A 47 12.36 -1.46 9.30
CA VAL A 47 13.39 -0.44 9.44
C VAL A 47 14.24 -0.44 8.18
N ILE A 48 14.41 0.74 7.59
CA ILE A 48 15.34 0.98 6.50
C ILE A 48 16.49 1.86 6.99
N GLY A 49 17.70 1.58 6.55
CA GLY A 49 18.86 2.43 6.74
C GLY A 49 19.28 3.03 5.41
N GLU A 50 19.60 4.31 5.42
CA GLU A 50 20.14 5.07 4.30
C GLU A 50 21.58 5.49 4.62
N VAL A 51 22.50 5.22 3.71
CA VAL A 51 23.91 5.63 3.80
C VAL A 51 24.20 6.57 2.64
N TYR A 52 24.47 7.83 2.97
CA TYR A 52 24.84 8.87 2.02
C TYR A 52 26.36 9.02 1.94
N ASP A 53 26.88 9.00 0.70
CA ASP A 53 28.29 9.23 0.40
C ASP A 53 28.47 10.61 -0.27
N ASP A 54 29.01 11.56 0.50
CA ASP A 54 29.28 12.92 0.05
C ASP A 54 30.25 12.99 -1.13
N ALA A 55 31.16 12.01 -1.27
CA ALA A 55 32.19 12.04 -2.30
C ALA A 55 31.62 11.70 -3.69
N THR A 56 30.63 10.81 -3.73
CA THR A 56 29.97 10.39 -4.97
C THR A 56 28.62 11.07 -5.19
N GLY A 57 28.08 11.72 -4.15
CA GLY A 57 26.73 12.25 -4.17
C GLY A 57 25.68 11.16 -4.33
N THR A 58 25.98 9.93 -3.89
CA THR A 58 25.08 8.77 -4.02
C THR A 58 24.56 8.33 -2.67
N SER A 59 23.35 7.77 -2.68
CA SER A 59 22.73 7.18 -1.49
C SER A 59 22.47 5.69 -1.69
N LYS A 60 22.63 4.91 -0.62
CA LYS A 60 22.33 3.49 -0.56
C LYS A 60 21.31 3.21 0.54
N GLU A 61 20.16 2.66 0.16
CA GLU A 61 19.12 2.22 1.10
C GLU A 61 19.20 0.70 1.31
N GLN A 62 19.08 0.25 2.56
CA GLN A 62 19.01 -1.16 2.93
C GLN A 62 17.89 -1.39 3.95
N THR A 63 17.08 -2.42 3.76
CA THR A 63 16.15 -2.87 4.80
C THR A 63 16.89 -3.72 5.83
N ILE A 64 16.79 -3.34 7.10
CA ILE A 64 17.57 -3.92 8.21
C ILE A 64 16.68 -4.76 9.13
N PHE A 65 15.40 -4.40 9.21
CA PHE A 65 14.39 -5.12 9.97
C PHE A 65 13.07 -5.11 9.19
N ASP A 66 12.33 -6.21 9.20
CA ASP A 66 11.01 -6.34 8.58
C ASP A 66 10.27 -7.49 9.30
N THR A 67 9.04 -7.22 9.70
CA THR A 67 8.16 -8.20 10.38
C THR A 67 7.21 -8.89 9.42
N THR A 68 7.00 -8.34 8.23
CA THR A 68 6.10 -8.89 7.19
C THR A 68 6.76 -9.99 6.37
N LYS A 69 8.09 -10.01 6.34
CA LYS A 69 8.91 -11.06 5.73
C LYS A 69 9.66 -11.79 6.83
N LYS A 70 9.83 -13.11 6.70
CA LYS A 70 10.85 -13.82 7.49
C LYS A 70 12.21 -13.30 7.02
N VAL A 71 12.74 -12.26 7.66
CA VAL A 71 14.06 -11.72 7.36
C VAL A 71 15.08 -12.80 7.65
N LYS A 72 15.50 -13.52 6.62
CA LYS A 72 16.80 -14.20 6.64
C LYS A 72 17.81 -13.09 6.51
N VAL A 73 18.52 -12.81 7.60
CA VAL A 73 19.70 -11.94 7.57
C VAL A 73 20.76 -12.71 6.79
N ASP A 74 20.70 -12.65 5.46
CA ASP A 74 21.79 -13.11 4.62
C ASP A 74 22.94 -12.13 4.85
N LYS A 75 24.00 -12.61 5.53
CA LYS A 75 25.26 -11.86 5.73
C LYS A 75 26.03 -11.63 4.42
N ASN A 76 25.35 -11.70 3.27
CA ASN A 76 25.98 -11.81 1.96
C ASN A 76 25.14 -11.19 0.84
N ASP A 77 24.43 -10.09 1.09
CA ASP A 77 23.79 -9.34 0.00
C ASP A 77 24.74 -8.30 -0.59
N LYS A 78 25.38 -8.72 -1.67
CA LYS A 78 26.06 -7.86 -2.62
C LYS A 78 25.05 -6.91 -3.25
N GLN A 79 25.32 -5.62 -3.11
CA GLN A 79 25.15 -4.60 -4.15
C GLN A 79 23.95 -4.80 -5.11
N SER A 80 22.76 -4.36 -4.70
CA SER A 80 21.83 -3.76 -5.66
C SER A 80 22.36 -2.36 -6.01
N HIS A 81 23.22 -2.32 -7.02
CA HIS A 81 23.77 -1.13 -7.65
C HIS A 81 22.70 -0.45 -8.50
N ASP A 82 21.89 0.42 -7.90
CA ASP A 82 21.31 1.54 -8.63
C ASP A 82 21.54 2.80 -7.79
N PRO A 83 22.29 3.79 -8.30
CA PRO A 83 22.47 5.06 -7.61
C PRO A 83 21.12 5.77 -7.53
N VAL A 84 20.52 5.80 -6.35
CA VAL A 84 19.35 6.65 -6.08
C VAL A 84 19.89 8.04 -5.72
N PRO A 85 19.47 9.11 -6.41
CA PRO A 85 19.95 10.45 -6.11
C PRO A 85 19.51 10.87 -4.69
N PRO A 86 20.36 11.63 -3.97
CA PRO A 86 20.08 12.07 -2.61
C PRO A 86 18.82 12.92 -2.57
N ARG A 87 17.89 12.52 -1.71
CA ARG A 87 16.60 13.17 -1.58
C ARG A 87 16.72 14.42 -0.70
N ALA A 88 17.30 15.49 -1.24
CA ALA A 88 17.27 16.79 -0.60
C ALA A 88 15.82 17.30 -0.54
N GLY A 89 15.24 17.35 0.67
CA GLY A 89 13.97 17.99 0.98
C GLY A 89 12.77 17.43 0.22
N ARG A 90 11.98 16.55 0.85
CA ARG A 90 10.59 16.34 0.40
C ARG A 90 9.60 16.54 1.53
N VAL A 91 9.08 17.76 1.57
CA VAL A 91 7.64 18.02 1.73
C VAL A 91 6.87 16.97 0.92
N SER A 92 5.82 16.42 1.54
CA SER A 92 4.81 15.57 0.93
C SER A 92 4.55 15.91 -0.54
N VAL A 93 5.06 15.10 -1.45
CA VAL A 93 4.56 15.04 -2.82
C VAL A 93 4.18 13.59 -3.03
N GLN A 94 2.88 13.38 -3.03
CA GLN A 94 2.18 12.21 -3.53
C GLN A 94 3.01 11.55 -4.63
N LYS A 95 3.65 10.44 -4.29
CA LYS A 95 4.14 9.51 -5.29
C LYS A 95 2.86 8.98 -5.89
N ARG A 96 2.50 9.42 -7.11
CA ARG A 96 1.38 8.88 -7.88
C ARG A 96 1.40 7.37 -7.69
N ASP A 97 0.42 6.88 -6.98
CA ASP A 97 0.21 5.46 -6.83
C ASP A 97 0.08 4.90 -8.24
N LYS A 98 0.98 3.97 -8.56
CA LYS A 98 0.71 3.05 -9.66
C LYS A 98 -0.66 2.45 -9.32
N PRO A 99 -1.68 2.52 -10.21
CA PRO A 99 -3.00 2.04 -9.86
C PRO A 99 -2.87 0.58 -9.42
N LYS A 100 -3.08 0.33 -8.13
CA LYS A 100 -3.20 -1.02 -7.61
C LYS A 100 -4.41 -1.60 -8.32
N LYS A 101 -4.17 -2.41 -9.34
CA LYS A 101 -5.18 -3.21 -10.04
C LYS A 101 -5.67 -4.27 -9.04
N GLY A 102 -6.51 -3.84 -8.11
CA GLY A 102 -7.03 -4.65 -7.02
C GLY A 102 -8.42 -4.14 -6.67
N ASN A 103 -9.40 -5.01 -6.80
CA ASN A 103 -10.81 -4.86 -6.42
C ASN A 103 -11.68 -3.85 -7.19
N ASP A 104 -11.14 -2.81 -7.82
CA ASP A 104 -11.96 -1.85 -8.60
C ASP A 104 -12.72 -2.53 -9.75
N PHE A 105 -12.14 -3.57 -10.36
CA PHE A 105 -12.82 -4.35 -11.40
C PHE A 105 -14.04 -5.10 -10.86
N PHE A 106 -13.95 -5.67 -9.65
CA PHE A 106 -15.09 -6.35 -9.02
C PHE A 106 -16.16 -5.36 -8.57
N VAL A 107 -15.77 -4.17 -8.09
CA VAL A 107 -16.71 -3.10 -7.73
C VAL A 107 -17.42 -2.57 -8.98
N ALA A 108 -16.70 -2.33 -10.07
CA ALA A 108 -17.27 -1.87 -11.33
C ALA A 108 -18.23 -2.90 -11.95
N VAL A 109 -17.87 -4.19 -11.96
CA VAL A 109 -18.74 -5.27 -12.45
C VAL A 109 -20.00 -5.38 -11.60
N LYS A 110 -19.89 -5.28 -10.26
CA LYS A 110 -21.03 -5.34 -9.36
C LYS A 110 -21.96 -4.12 -9.53
N ALA A 111 -21.39 -2.92 -9.70
CA ALA A 111 -22.16 -1.72 -9.98
C ALA A 111 -22.89 -1.79 -11.34
N ALA A 112 -22.21 -2.28 -12.38
CA ALA A 112 -22.83 -2.49 -13.69
C ALA A 112 -23.98 -3.52 -13.63
N PHE A 113 -23.82 -4.58 -12.85
CA PHE A 113 -24.87 -5.58 -12.62
C PHE A 113 -26.11 -4.98 -11.93
N TRP A 114 -25.92 -4.17 -10.89
CA TRP A 114 -27.02 -3.47 -10.21
C TRP A 114 -27.72 -2.46 -11.11
N LEU A 115 -26.96 -1.70 -11.91
CA LEU A 115 -27.53 -0.74 -12.86
C LEU A 115 -28.37 -1.47 -13.92
N LEU A 116 -27.87 -2.60 -14.44
CA LEU A 116 -28.61 -3.41 -15.42
C LEU A 116 -29.91 -3.97 -14.81
N LEU A 117 -29.91 -4.41 -13.55
CA LEU A 117 -31.12 -4.85 -12.87
C LEU A 117 -32.15 -3.74 -12.67
N ILE A 118 -31.71 -2.53 -12.31
CA ILE A 118 -32.60 -1.37 -12.16
C ILE A 118 -33.16 -0.96 -13.53
N LEU A 119 -32.33 -0.97 -14.56
CA LEU A 119 -32.74 -0.62 -15.92
C LEU A 119 -33.72 -1.67 -16.49
N ALA A 120 -33.41 -2.95 -16.36
CA ALA A 120 -34.27 -4.04 -16.81
C ALA A 120 -35.55 -4.15 -15.98
N GLY A 121 -35.48 -3.91 -14.67
CA GLY A 121 -36.66 -3.83 -13.80
C GLY A 121 -37.56 -2.65 -14.15
N GLY A 122 -36.98 -1.46 -14.36
CA GLY A 122 -37.72 -0.27 -14.78
C GLY A 122 -38.36 -0.41 -16.16
N LEU A 123 -37.64 -0.94 -17.15
CA LEU A 123 -38.20 -1.23 -18.47
C LEU A 123 -39.24 -2.36 -18.43
N GLY A 124 -38.99 -3.37 -17.60
CA GLY A 124 -39.90 -4.51 -17.39
C GLY A 124 -41.22 -4.10 -16.74
N VAL A 125 -41.23 -3.08 -15.87
CA VAL A 125 -42.48 -2.51 -15.34
C VAL A 125 -43.19 -1.69 -16.42
N LEU A 126 -42.48 -0.92 -17.25
CA LEU A 126 -43.13 -0.12 -18.28
C LEU A 126 -43.69 -0.94 -19.45
N TYR A 127 -42.99 -2.00 -19.87
CA TYR A 127 -43.40 -2.84 -21.01
C TYR A 127 -44.02 -4.19 -20.62
N GLY A 128 -43.74 -4.70 -19.43
CA GLY A 128 -44.24 -6.00 -18.94
C GLY A 128 -45.50 -5.90 -18.08
N PHE A 129 -45.91 -4.70 -17.66
CA PHE A 129 -47.15 -4.50 -16.90
C PHE A 129 -48.39 -4.83 -17.72
N ASP A 130 -48.36 -4.63 -19.05
CA ASP A 130 -49.44 -5.04 -19.95
C ASP A 130 -49.62 -6.56 -20.00
N SER A 131 -48.53 -7.33 -19.88
CA SER A 131 -48.58 -8.81 -19.82
C SER A 131 -49.03 -9.34 -18.46
N LEU A 132 -48.76 -8.63 -17.36
CA LEU A 132 -49.23 -9.03 -16.02
C LEU A 132 -50.73 -8.79 -15.85
N ASN A 133 -51.27 -7.70 -16.40
CA ASN A 133 -52.70 -7.40 -16.33
C ASN A 133 -53.54 -8.37 -17.19
N THR A 134 -53.01 -8.84 -18.32
CA THR A 134 -53.66 -9.87 -19.15
C THR A 134 -53.59 -11.28 -18.57
N LEU A 135 -52.55 -11.61 -17.80
CA LEU A 135 -52.47 -12.88 -17.05
C LEU A 135 -53.41 -12.91 -15.83
N LEU A 136 -53.55 -11.79 -15.11
CA LEU A 136 -54.48 -11.66 -13.99
C LEU A 136 -55.95 -11.74 -14.43
N ASN A 137 -56.33 -11.11 -15.55
CA ASN A 137 -57.68 -11.21 -16.12
C ASN A 137 -58.03 -12.58 -16.74
N LYS A 138 -57.06 -13.50 -16.85
CA LYS A 138 -57.27 -14.85 -17.41
C LYS A 138 -57.35 -15.93 -16.33
N ILE A 139 -56.90 -15.62 -15.11
CA ILE A 139 -56.95 -16.50 -13.93
C ILE A 139 -58.18 -16.19 -13.04
N MET A 140 -58.84 -15.05 -13.27
CA MET A 140 -60.16 -14.72 -12.72
C MET A 140 -61.25 -14.92 -13.77
#